data_AF-F8GG68-F1
#
_entry.id   AF-F8GG68-F1
#
_cell.length_a   1.000
_cell.length_b   1.000
_cell.length_c   1.000
_cell.angle_alpha   90.00
_cell.angle_beta   90.00
_cell.angle_gamma   90.00
#
_symmetry.space_group_name_H-M   'P 1'
#
loop_
_entity.id
_entity.type
_entity.pdbx_description
1 polymer ?
#
loop_
_entity_poly.entity_id
_entity_poly.type
_entity_poly.pdbx_seq_one_letter_code
_entity_poly.pdbx_strand_id
1 'polypeptide(L)'
;MAAKPKLTPEEWKKVRNTWESDPREGYAWLVESMALPVSAPGVRKVSLRDKWKKSEKPSKSTKTPKETINSESKSKVSKVSQRNHAKVSETIDIETINDDSEDDDESDNGSVGRPTGYREKYNKQAYRLCLLGAIDDELAEFFEVDVSTIKRWKKNHAGFRAAIKKGKIAADSKVAERLYERAMGYSHPETHVSNYKGEITKTELIKHYPPDTAAAFILLKNRHPDKWKDKIELKEDINLNVFPPKEELDAIYDRALEEARKRNEMLIGRRERIGIVIDHDSGLIDD
;
A
#
# COMPACT_ATOMS: atom_id res chain seq x y z
N MET A 1 14.44 -0.84 38.02
CA MET A 1 15.28 0.38 37.93
C MET A 1 15.00 1.04 36.58
N ALA A 2 14.10 2.01 36.51
CA ALA A 2 13.81 2.71 35.25
C ALA A 2 15.08 3.47 34.80
N ALA A 3 15.47 3.32 33.53
CA ALA A 3 16.59 4.06 32.96
C ALA A 3 16.36 5.56 33.20
N LYS A 4 17.32 6.23 33.84
CA LYS A 4 17.24 7.67 34.08
C LYS A 4 17.04 8.37 32.73
N PRO A 5 15.98 9.19 32.56
CA PRO A 5 15.76 9.89 31.30
C PRO A 5 16.98 10.77 30.99
N LYS A 6 17.43 10.75 29.73
CA LYS A 6 18.62 11.51 29.27
C LYS A 6 18.49 13.03 29.45
N LEU A 7 17.30 13.53 29.74
CA LEU A 7 16.98 14.95 29.87
C LEU A 7 15.85 15.12 30.89
N THR A 8 15.94 16.13 31.74
CA THR A 8 14.96 16.43 32.80
C THR A 8 13.66 17.03 32.22
N PRO A 9 12.52 16.98 32.94
CA PRO A 9 11.27 17.57 32.47
C PRO A 9 11.36 19.09 32.21
N GLU A 10 12.20 19.81 32.96
CA GLU A 10 12.41 21.26 32.78
C GLU A 10 13.17 21.58 31.50
N GLU A 11 14.20 20.79 31.19
CA GLU A 11 14.95 20.91 29.95
C GLU A 11 14.07 20.62 28.74
N TRP A 12 13.18 19.61 28.81
CA TRP A 12 12.21 19.35 27.74
C TRP A 12 11.24 20.51 27.49
N LYS A 13 10.83 21.24 28.54
CA LYS A 13 10.01 22.45 28.38
C LYS A 13 10.77 23.55 27.64
N LYS A 14 12.06 23.74 27.95
CA LYS A 14 12.92 24.71 27.23
C LYS A 14 13.09 24.32 25.75
N VAL A 15 13.30 23.04 25.47
CA VAL A 15 13.42 22.51 24.09
C VAL A 15 12.11 22.69 23.32
N ARG A 16 10.95 22.52 23.96
CA ARG A 16 9.65 22.80 23.36
C ARG A 16 9.49 24.28 23.02
N ASN A 17 9.72 25.16 24.00
CA ASN A 17 9.53 26.60 23.84
C ASN A 17 10.41 27.18 22.73
N THR A 18 11.67 26.72 22.64
CA THR A 18 12.61 27.13 21.58
C THR A 18 12.14 26.65 20.20
N TRP A 19 11.66 25.42 20.09
CA TRP A 19 11.14 24.87 18.83
C TRP A 19 9.82 25.53 18.38
N GLU A 20 8.93 25.85 19.32
CA GLU A 20 7.66 26.54 19.03
C GLU A 20 7.86 28.01 18.65
N SER A 21 8.94 28.65 19.13
CA SER A 21 9.28 30.04 18.82
C SER A 21 9.99 30.20 17.47
N ASP A 22 10.71 29.18 17.00
CA ASP A 22 11.50 29.24 15.77
C ASP A 22 10.67 28.83 14.53
N PRO A 23 10.71 29.62 13.43
CA PRO A 23 10.02 29.27 12.19
C PRO A 23 10.59 28.04 11.45
N ARG A 24 11.81 27.58 11.74
CA ARG A 24 12.50 26.50 11.01
C ARG A 24 11.86 25.13 11.24
N GLU A 25 11.59 24.39 10.17
CA GLU A 25 11.06 23.02 10.26
C GLU A 25 12.12 21.99 10.68
N GLY A 26 11.66 20.85 11.21
CA GLY A 26 12.53 19.76 11.65
C GLY A 26 13.13 19.94 13.05
N TYR A 27 14.00 19.00 13.44
CA TYR A 27 14.57 18.87 14.79
C TYR A 27 16.10 18.78 14.82
N ALA A 28 16.77 18.74 13.65
CA ALA A 28 18.23 18.59 13.57
C ALA A 28 18.96 19.84 14.11
N TRP A 29 18.53 21.02 13.66
CA TRP A 29 19.06 22.31 14.13
C TRP A 29 18.84 22.52 15.63
N LEU A 30 17.76 21.95 16.19
CA LEU A 30 17.42 22.07 17.61
C LEU A 30 18.41 21.31 18.49
N VAL A 31 18.88 20.16 18.01
CA VAL A 31 19.91 19.35 18.71
C VAL A 31 21.27 20.02 18.63
N GLU A 32 21.62 20.58 17.48
CA GLU A 32 22.90 21.26 17.26
C GLU A 32 23.00 22.58 18.03
N SER A 33 21.95 23.41 18.00
CA SER A 33 21.94 24.73 18.66
C SER A 33 21.98 24.66 20.19
N MET A 34 21.30 23.68 20.79
CA MET A 34 21.28 23.47 22.24
C MET A 34 22.25 22.40 22.73
N ALA A 35 23.06 21.83 21.83
CA ALA A 35 24.00 20.74 22.11
C ALA A 35 23.37 19.61 22.94
N LEU A 36 22.16 19.19 22.56
CA LEU A 36 21.39 18.22 23.35
C LEU A 36 22.03 16.83 23.33
N PRO A 37 22.03 16.08 24.45
CA PRO A 37 22.54 14.70 24.52
C PRO A 37 21.61 13.65 23.85
N VAL A 38 20.63 14.10 23.06
CA VAL A 38 19.63 13.29 22.36
C VAL A 38 19.67 13.56 20.86
N SER A 39 19.48 12.52 20.06
CA SER A 39 19.43 12.65 18.60
C SER A 39 18.10 13.26 18.12
N ALA A 40 18.10 13.86 16.92
CA ALA A 40 16.90 14.46 16.33
C ALA A 40 15.70 13.51 16.22
N PRO A 41 15.87 12.20 15.91
CA PRO A 41 14.78 11.22 16.00
C PRO A 41 14.22 11.02 17.41
N GLY A 42 15.06 11.16 18.44
CA GLY A 42 14.64 11.11 19.84
C GLY A 42 13.69 12.27 20.19
N VAL A 43 14.05 13.48 19.77
CA VAL A 43 13.19 14.68 19.91
C VAL A 43 11.87 14.49 19.17
N ARG A 44 11.91 13.94 17.94
CA ARG A 44 10.70 13.65 17.14
C ARG A 44 9.73 12.69 17.85
N LYS A 45 10.23 11.66 18.53
CA LYS A 45 9.35 10.74 19.29
C LYS A 45 8.66 11.45 20.45
N VAL A 46 9.38 12.32 21.16
CA VAL A 46 8.82 13.09 22.28
C VAL A 46 7.83 14.13 21.79
N SER A 47 8.12 14.84 20.69
CA SER A 47 7.20 15.82 20.13
C SER A 47 5.89 15.20 19.63
N LEU A 48 5.94 13.99 19.07
CA LEU A 48 4.75 13.22 18.69
C LEU A 48 3.94 12.75 19.92
N ARG A 49 4.62 12.26 20.96
CA ARG A 49 3.97 11.80 22.21
C ARG A 49 3.27 12.95 22.92
N ASP A 50 3.93 14.11 23.00
CA ASP A 50 3.46 15.27 23.73
C ASP A 50 2.70 16.27 22.83
N LYS A 51 2.47 15.93 21.56
CA LYS A 51 1.69 16.68 20.56
C LYS A 51 2.08 18.15 20.42
N TRP A 52 3.38 18.43 20.20
CA TRP A 52 3.86 19.80 20.01
C TRP A 52 3.25 20.44 18.76
N LYS A 53 2.90 21.72 18.82
CA LYS A 53 2.31 22.46 17.70
C LYS A 53 2.98 23.81 17.56
N LYS A 54 3.41 24.15 16.34
CA LYS A 54 3.83 25.52 16.04
C LYS A 54 2.59 26.38 15.82
N SER A 55 2.65 27.63 16.26
CA SER A 55 1.61 28.60 15.91
C SER A 55 1.65 28.82 14.40
N GLU A 56 0.55 28.50 13.71
CA GLU A 56 0.43 28.71 12.27
C GLU A 56 0.52 30.21 11.96
N LYS A 57 1.52 30.60 11.15
CA LYS A 57 1.48 31.87 10.43
C LYS A 57 0.81 31.64 9.06
N PRO A 58 0.03 32.62 8.56
CA PRO A 58 -0.79 32.45 7.38
C PRO A 58 0.08 32.14 6.16
N SER A 59 -0.33 31.10 5.43
CA SER A 59 0.29 30.66 4.20
C SER A 59 0.28 31.78 3.15
N LYS A 60 1.47 32.20 2.73
CA LYS A 60 1.66 33.00 1.50
C LYS A 60 2.51 32.16 0.54
N SER A 61 1.84 31.37 -0.29
CA SER A 61 2.48 30.67 -1.42
C SER A 61 2.66 31.65 -2.59
N THR A 62 3.67 32.50 -2.51
CA THR A 62 4.18 33.21 -3.69
C THR A 62 5.11 32.30 -4.48
N LYS A 63 4.59 31.78 -5.59
CA LYS A 63 5.40 31.37 -6.74
C LYS A 63 6.00 32.61 -7.37
N THR A 64 7.31 32.65 -7.57
CA THR A 64 7.99 33.42 -8.65
C THR A 64 9.42 32.90 -8.85
N PRO A 65 10.09 33.18 -9.99
CA PRO A 65 10.76 32.16 -10.80
C PRO A 65 12.26 32.42 -11.08
N LYS A 66 12.88 31.43 -11.74
CA LYS A 66 14.18 31.44 -12.47
C LYS A 66 15.46 31.56 -11.62
N GLU A 67 16.37 30.60 -11.75
CA GLU A 67 17.54 30.74 -12.63
C GLU A 67 18.37 29.45 -12.73
N THR A 68 18.70 29.11 -13.98
CA THR A 68 19.74 28.19 -14.39
C THR A 68 21.11 28.67 -13.91
N ILE A 69 21.82 27.85 -13.13
CA ILE A 69 23.28 27.83 -13.13
C ILE A 69 23.73 26.37 -13.20
N ASN A 70 24.37 26.11 -14.34
CA ASN A 70 25.14 24.92 -14.68
C ASN A 70 26.34 24.83 -13.73
N SER A 71 26.56 23.67 -13.09
CA SER A 71 27.88 23.35 -12.54
C SER A 71 28.17 21.86 -12.73
N GLU A 72 29.21 21.61 -13.52
CA GLU A 72 29.79 20.31 -13.80
C GLU A 72 30.42 19.72 -12.53
N SER A 73 30.23 18.42 -12.33
CA SER A 73 31.22 17.61 -11.60
C SER A 73 31.29 16.20 -12.21
N LYS A 74 32.47 15.91 -12.74
CA LYS A 74 32.89 14.69 -13.45
C LYS A 74 32.87 13.44 -12.55
N SER A 75 32.52 12.30 -13.14
CA SER A 75 33.12 11.01 -12.76
C SER A 75 33.19 10.00 -13.93
N LYS A 76 34.35 10.06 -14.61
CA LYS A 76 35.23 8.92 -14.95
C LYS A 76 34.58 7.58 -15.34
N VAL A 77 34.57 7.38 -16.66
CA VAL A 77 34.54 6.10 -17.38
C VAL A 77 35.81 5.27 -17.09
N SER A 78 35.66 3.96 -16.91
CA SER A 78 36.73 2.97 -17.10
C SER A 78 36.41 2.07 -18.30
N LYS A 79 37.31 2.13 -19.30
CA LYS A 79 37.40 1.29 -20.50
C LYS A 79 37.62 -0.19 -20.17
N VAL A 80 36.89 -1.09 -20.84
CA VAL A 80 37.39 -2.38 -21.40
C VAL A 80 36.47 -2.71 -22.60
N SER A 81 36.82 -2.32 -23.82
CA SER A 81 37.62 -3.05 -24.82
C SER A 81 36.73 -3.75 -25.86
N GLN A 82 36.44 -3.01 -26.93
CA GLN A 82 36.00 -3.57 -28.21
C GLN A 82 37.15 -4.34 -28.84
N ARG A 83 36.93 -5.62 -29.16
CA ARG A 83 37.46 -6.34 -30.34
C ARG A 83 36.99 -7.79 -30.32
N ASN A 84 36.08 -8.13 -31.24
CA ASN A 84 36.31 -9.08 -32.32
C ASN A 84 34.97 -9.40 -32.99
N HIS A 85 34.77 -8.84 -34.19
CA HIS A 85 33.83 -9.39 -35.15
C HIS A 85 34.41 -10.70 -35.68
N ALA A 86 33.80 -11.82 -35.31
CA ALA A 86 33.97 -13.10 -36.00
C ALA A 86 32.59 -13.75 -36.15
N LYS A 87 32.24 -14.02 -37.41
CA LYS A 87 31.01 -14.67 -37.87
C LYS A 87 30.73 -15.94 -37.07
N VAL A 88 29.51 -16.05 -36.54
CA VAL A 88 28.76 -17.32 -36.55
C VAL A 88 27.35 -16.99 -36.96
N SER A 89 27.04 -17.35 -38.20
CA SER A 89 25.71 -17.43 -38.76
C SER A 89 25.00 -18.63 -38.12
N GLU A 90 24.01 -18.38 -37.29
CA GLU A 90 22.90 -19.30 -37.06
C GLU A 90 21.63 -18.44 -36.96
N THR A 91 20.88 -18.48 -38.04
CA THR A 91 19.58 -17.86 -38.26
C THR A 91 18.59 -18.41 -37.24
N ILE A 92 18.26 -17.61 -36.23
CA ILE A 92 16.94 -17.71 -35.61
C ILE A 92 16.08 -16.76 -36.42
N ASP A 93 15.19 -17.33 -37.22
CA ASP A 93 14.21 -16.62 -38.01
C ASP A 93 13.32 -15.80 -37.08
N ILE A 94 13.73 -14.56 -36.82
CA ILE A 94 12.82 -13.53 -36.37
C ILE A 94 12.01 -13.25 -37.62
N GLU A 95 10.85 -13.89 -37.72
CA GLU A 95 9.78 -13.40 -38.58
C GLU A 95 9.54 -11.94 -38.15
N THR A 96 10.14 -11.04 -38.92
CA THR A 96 9.74 -9.66 -39.08
C THR A 96 8.24 -9.71 -39.24
N ILE A 97 7.53 -9.40 -38.15
CA ILE A 97 6.11 -9.09 -38.20
C ILE A 97 6.08 -7.87 -39.12
N ASN A 98 5.73 -8.13 -40.37
CA ASN A 98 5.42 -7.11 -41.33
C ASN A 98 4.40 -6.20 -40.65
N ASP A 99 4.80 -4.93 -40.61
CA ASP A 99 3.96 -3.78 -40.49
C ASP A 99 2.98 -3.82 -41.68
N ASP A 100 1.99 -4.73 -41.61
CA ASP A 100 0.78 -4.60 -42.39
C ASP A 100 0.04 -3.43 -41.77
N SER A 101 0.31 -2.27 -42.37
CA SER A 101 -0.57 -1.12 -42.41
C SER A 101 -1.91 -1.55 -43.00
N GLU A 102 -2.68 -2.32 -42.23
CA GLU A 102 -4.13 -2.43 -42.41
C GLU A 102 -4.75 -1.16 -41.85
N ASP A 103 -5.36 -0.46 -42.80
CA ASP A 103 -5.99 0.83 -42.77
C ASP A 103 -6.82 1.13 -41.51
N ASP A 104 -6.98 2.44 -41.29
CA ASP A 104 -7.78 3.05 -40.24
C ASP A 104 -9.25 2.58 -40.28
N ASP A 105 -9.57 1.46 -39.63
CA ASP A 105 -10.96 1.15 -39.24
C ASP A 105 -11.32 1.92 -37.97
N GLU A 106 -11.55 3.20 -38.18
CA GLU A 106 -12.17 4.15 -37.25
C GLU A 106 -13.65 3.78 -37.07
N SER A 107 -13.94 2.73 -36.28
CA SER A 107 -15.31 2.44 -35.85
C SER A 107 -15.74 3.35 -34.69
N ASP A 108 -15.87 4.65 -34.99
CA ASP A 108 -16.57 5.61 -34.15
C ASP A 108 -18.08 5.35 -34.24
N ASN A 109 -18.57 4.39 -33.44
CA ASN A 109 -19.99 4.30 -33.17
C ASN A 109 -20.39 5.48 -32.28
N GLY A 110 -20.84 6.55 -32.94
CA GLY A 110 -21.25 7.82 -32.36
C GLY A 110 -22.10 7.66 -31.10
N SER A 111 -21.46 7.82 -29.95
CA SER A 111 -22.13 8.05 -28.68
C SER A 111 -21.77 9.45 -28.20
N VAL A 112 -22.80 10.21 -27.83
CA VAL A 112 -22.72 11.65 -27.52
C VAL A 112 -21.81 11.88 -26.32
N GLY A 113 -20.52 12.13 -26.57
CA GLY A 113 -19.49 12.33 -25.55
C GLY A 113 -18.10 12.56 -26.14
N ARG A 114 -17.17 13.05 -25.32
CA ARG A 114 -15.76 13.22 -25.71
C ARG A 114 -15.19 11.85 -26.14
N PRO A 115 -14.57 11.74 -27.34
CA PRO A 115 -14.06 10.46 -27.84
C PRO A 115 -13.09 9.83 -26.84
N THR A 116 -13.30 8.55 -26.55
CA THR A 116 -12.40 7.78 -25.69
C THR A 116 -11.14 7.46 -26.48
N GLY A 117 -9.95 7.81 -25.95
CA GLY A 117 -8.66 7.47 -26.59
C GLY A 117 -8.31 5.98 -26.58
N TYR A 118 -9.29 5.08 -26.50
CA TYR A 118 -9.10 3.63 -26.49
C TYR A 118 -9.21 3.09 -27.91
N ARG A 119 -8.29 2.20 -28.29
CA ARG A 119 -8.30 1.47 -29.56
C ARG A 119 -8.30 -0.03 -29.30
N GLU A 120 -9.04 -0.80 -30.10
CA GLU A 120 -9.11 -2.26 -29.91
C GLU A 120 -7.75 -2.96 -30.11
N LYS A 121 -6.86 -2.38 -30.92
CA LYS A 121 -5.46 -2.81 -31.09
C LYS A 121 -4.71 -2.89 -29.74
N TYR A 122 -5.09 -2.09 -28.75
CA TYR A 122 -4.48 -2.10 -27.41
C TYR A 122 -4.74 -3.40 -26.64
N ASN A 123 -5.73 -4.21 -27.01
CA ASN A 123 -5.97 -5.52 -26.40
C ASN A 123 -4.77 -6.45 -26.59
N LYS A 124 -4.27 -6.55 -27.83
CA LYS A 124 -3.12 -7.40 -28.15
C LYS A 124 -1.85 -6.92 -27.45
N GLN A 125 -1.64 -5.60 -27.40
CA GLN A 125 -0.50 -4.98 -26.73
C GLN A 125 -0.56 -5.20 -25.21
N ALA A 126 -1.70 -4.95 -24.57
CA ALA A 126 -1.88 -5.16 -23.14
C ALA A 126 -1.71 -6.63 -22.74
N TYR A 127 -2.16 -7.58 -23.56
CA TYR A 127 -1.90 -9.01 -23.33
C TYR A 127 -0.39 -9.31 -23.31
N ARG A 128 0.35 -8.83 -24.30
CA ARG A 128 1.81 -9.06 -24.42
C ARG A 128 2.56 -8.40 -23.25
N LEU A 129 2.19 -7.19 -22.87
CA LEU A 129 2.78 -6.49 -21.71
C LEU A 129 2.51 -7.24 -20.41
N CYS A 130 1.27 -7.69 -20.17
CA CYS A 130 0.98 -8.49 -18.98
C CYS A 130 1.69 -9.84 -18.97
N LEU A 131 1.95 -10.45 -20.13
CA LEU A 131 2.75 -11.68 -20.23
C LEU A 131 4.22 -11.45 -19.81
N LEU A 132 4.73 -10.24 -20.00
CA LEU A 132 6.05 -9.80 -19.53
C LEU A 132 6.06 -9.43 -18.03
N GLY A 133 4.90 -9.44 -17.36
CA GLY A 133 4.76 -9.09 -15.95
C GLY A 133 4.36 -7.64 -15.68
N ALA A 134 3.93 -6.89 -16.71
CA ALA A 134 3.64 -5.47 -16.55
C ALA A 134 2.50 -5.19 -15.55
N ILE A 135 2.71 -4.20 -14.69
CA ILE A 135 1.74 -3.70 -13.72
C ILE A 135 0.84 -2.65 -14.38
N ASP A 136 -0.34 -2.39 -13.81
CA ASP A 136 -1.30 -1.40 -14.34
C ASP A 136 -0.67 0.01 -14.47
N ASP A 137 0.35 0.34 -13.66
CA ASP A 137 1.10 1.60 -13.73
C ASP A 137 2.05 1.66 -14.94
N GLU A 138 2.76 0.56 -15.22
CA GLU A 138 3.64 0.43 -16.39
C GLU A 138 2.85 0.36 -17.69
N LEU A 139 1.65 -0.24 -17.66
CA LEU A 139 0.68 -0.16 -18.76
C LEU A 139 0.25 1.29 -19.02
N ALA A 140 0.02 2.05 -17.96
CA ALA A 140 -0.37 3.45 -18.07
C ALA A 140 0.76 4.30 -18.69
N GLU A 141 2.00 4.08 -18.27
CA GLU A 141 3.19 4.68 -18.86
C GLU A 141 3.37 4.30 -20.34
N PHE A 142 3.23 3.02 -20.68
CA PHE A 142 3.35 2.54 -22.07
C PHE A 142 2.31 3.16 -23.02
N PHE A 143 1.07 3.33 -22.54
CA PHE A 143 -0.01 3.94 -23.33
C PHE A 143 -0.06 5.47 -23.21
N GLU A 144 0.87 6.09 -22.47
CA GLU A 144 0.90 7.52 -22.17
C GLU A 144 -0.43 8.05 -21.60
N VAL A 145 -1.10 7.25 -20.78
CA VAL A 145 -2.36 7.60 -20.12
C VAL A 145 -2.23 7.54 -18.61
N ASP A 146 -3.14 8.21 -17.91
CA ASP A 146 -3.22 8.06 -16.46
C ASP A 146 -3.75 6.67 -16.05
N VAL A 147 -3.34 6.18 -14.88
CA VAL A 147 -3.76 4.89 -14.31
C VAL A 147 -5.28 4.80 -14.16
N SER A 148 -5.97 5.92 -13.90
CA SER A 148 -7.43 5.97 -13.86
C SER A 148 -8.07 5.68 -15.22
N THR A 149 -7.39 5.99 -16.31
CA THR A 149 -7.82 5.67 -17.68
C THR A 149 -7.71 4.19 -17.96
N ILE A 150 -6.63 3.53 -17.55
CA ILE A 150 -6.51 2.05 -17.62
C ILE A 150 -7.62 1.38 -16.80
N LYS A 151 -7.90 1.88 -15.59
CA LYS A 151 -9.01 1.37 -14.75
C LYS A 151 -10.37 1.55 -15.43
N ARG A 152 -10.59 2.67 -16.11
CA ARG A 152 -11.81 2.94 -16.89
C ARG A 152 -11.90 2.00 -18.10
N TRP A 153 -10.82 1.79 -18.83
CA TRP A 153 -10.78 0.86 -19.97
C TRP A 153 -11.11 -0.57 -19.54
N LYS A 154 -10.59 -1.01 -18.39
CA LYS A 154 -10.93 -2.33 -17.82
C LYS A 154 -12.42 -2.49 -17.47
N LYS A 155 -13.10 -1.40 -17.10
CA LYS A 155 -14.54 -1.42 -16.80
C LYS A 155 -15.39 -1.39 -18.06
N ASN A 156 -15.04 -0.50 -19.00
CA ASN A 156 -15.87 -0.20 -20.17
C ASN A 156 -15.62 -1.17 -21.34
N HIS A 157 -14.42 -1.75 -21.45
CA HIS A 157 -14.05 -2.62 -22.57
C HIS A 157 -13.75 -4.04 -22.06
N ALA A 158 -14.67 -4.96 -22.32
CA ALA A 158 -14.55 -6.36 -21.91
C ALA A 158 -13.35 -7.07 -22.56
N GLY A 159 -13.06 -6.76 -23.83
CA GLY A 159 -11.90 -7.31 -24.56
C GLY A 159 -10.57 -6.94 -23.90
N PHE A 160 -10.39 -5.68 -23.51
CA PHE A 160 -9.19 -5.20 -22.83
C PHE A 160 -9.00 -5.86 -21.47
N ARG A 161 -10.08 -5.97 -20.69
CA ARG A 161 -10.06 -6.67 -19.40
C ARG A 161 -9.71 -8.16 -19.57
N ALA A 162 -10.27 -8.82 -20.58
CA ALA A 162 -10.00 -10.23 -20.86
C ALA A 162 -8.53 -10.45 -21.25
N ALA A 163 -7.99 -9.58 -22.11
CA ALA A 163 -6.59 -9.60 -22.52
C ALA A 163 -5.63 -9.48 -21.33
N ILE A 164 -5.83 -8.46 -20.48
CA ILE A 164 -5.02 -8.27 -19.26
C ILE A 164 -5.11 -9.49 -18.34
N LYS A 165 -6.34 -9.98 -18.08
CA LYS A 165 -6.54 -11.13 -17.20
C LYS A 165 -5.83 -12.37 -17.74
N LYS A 166 -5.94 -12.65 -19.04
CA LYS A 166 -5.29 -13.79 -19.69
C LYS A 166 -3.77 -13.68 -19.62
N GLY A 167 -3.22 -12.50 -19.87
CA GLY A 167 -1.77 -12.25 -19.79
C GLY A 167 -1.22 -12.48 -18.38
N LYS A 168 -1.88 -11.91 -17.36
CA LYS A 168 -1.48 -12.08 -15.96
C LYS A 168 -1.56 -13.54 -15.51
N ILE A 169 -2.66 -14.23 -15.81
CA ILE A 169 -2.80 -15.66 -15.49
C ILE A 169 -1.68 -16.49 -16.14
N ALA A 170 -1.34 -16.22 -17.40
CA ALA A 170 -0.28 -16.97 -18.07
C ALA A 170 1.10 -16.71 -17.46
N ALA A 171 1.40 -15.46 -17.08
CA ALA A 171 2.63 -15.11 -16.37
C ALA A 171 2.70 -15.80 -14.99
N ASP A 172 1.63 -15.67 -14.20
CA ASP A 172 1.52 -16.27 -12.86
C ASP A 172 1.60 -17.80 -12.91
N SER A 173 1.03 -18.44 -13.94
CA SER A 173 1.06 -19.90 -14.13
C SER A 173 2.49 -20.41 -14.31
N LYS A 174 3.34 -19.70 -15.08
CA LYS A 174 4.76 -20.07 -15.26
C LYS A 174 5.52 -19.96 -13.94
N VAL A 175 5.25 -18.93 -13.15
CA VAL A 175 5.86 -18.77 -11.83
C VAL A 175 5.42 -19.90 -10.90
N ALA A 176 4.12 -20.25 -10.92
CA ALA A 176 3.59 -21.35 -10.14
C ALA A 176 4.21 -22.70 -10.52
N GLU A 177 4.44 -22.96 -11.81
CA GLU A 177 5.13 -24.15 -12.31
C GLU A 177 6.57 -24.24 -11.76
N ARG A 178 7.36 -23.17 -11.88
CA ARG A 178 8.73 -23.13 -11.34
C ARG A 178 8.77 -23.26 -9.82
N LEU A 179 7.82 -22.64 -9.13
CA LEU A 179 7.72 -22.75 -7.67
C LEU A 179 7.36 -24.19 -7.25
N TYR A 180 6.52 -24.87 -8.03
CA TYR A 180 6.16 -26.28 -7.80
C TYR A 180 7.36 -27.21 -8.01
N GLU A 181 8.14 -27.02 -9.09
CA GLU A 181 9.40 -27.75 -9.31
C GLU A 181 10.35 -27.58 -8.11
N ARG A 182 10.49 -26.35 -7.60
CA ARG A 182 11.30 -26.06 -6.41
C ARG A 182 10.73 -26.68 -5.13
N ALA A 183 9.42 -26.76 -4.97
CA ALA A 183 8.77 -27.39 -3.82
C ALA A 183 8.99 -28.91 -3.79
N MET A 184 9.00 -29.57 -4.94
CA MET A 184 9.31 -31.01 -5.05
C MET A 184 10.81 -31.31 -5.04
N GLY A 185 11.63 -30.34 -5.43
CA GLY A 185 13.01 -30.58 -5.83
C GLY A 185 13.08 -30.92 -7.32
N TYR A 186 14.14 -30.46 -7.98
CA TYR A 186 14.33 -30.68 -9.40
C TYR A 186 15.82 -30.87 -9.71
N SER A 187 16.09 -31.54 -10.84
CA SER A 187 17.44 -31.74 -11.35
C SER A 187 17.62 -30.93 -12.62
N HIS A 188 18.75 -30.23 -12.74
CA HIS A 188 19.08 -29.47 -13.94
C HIS A 188 20.49 -29.83 -14.44
N PRO A 189 20.68 -30.07 -15.76
CA PRO A 189 22.01 -30.23 -16.32
C PRO A 189 22.80 -28.92 -16.15
N GLU A 190 23.96 -28.98 -15.51
CA GLU A 190 24.90 -27.88 -15.35
C GLU A 190 26.21 -28.25 -16.02
N THR A 191 26.75 -27.38 -16.86
CA THR A 191 28.09 -27.56 -17.44
C THR A 191 29.11 -26.95 -16.49
N HIS A 192 29.92 -27.79 -15.86
CA HIS A 192 31.05 -27.32 -15.06
C HIS A 192 32.22 -26.98 -15.98
N VAL A 193 32.58 -25.69 -16.00
CA VAL A 193 33.71 -25.18 -16.79
C VAL A 193 34.92 -25.08 -15.87
N SER A 194 35.93 -25.91 -16.12
CA SER A 194 37.21 -25.88 -15.40
C SER A 194 38.34 -25.52 -16.37
N ASN A 195 39.36 -24.80 -15.89
CA ASN A 195 40.58 -24.53 -16.65
C ASN A 195 41.73 -25.29 -15.97
N TYR A 196 42.41 -26.13 -16.74
CA TYR A 196 43.65 -26.74 -16.30
C TYR A 196 44.72 -26.53 -17.38
N LYS A 197 45.84 -25.89 -17.01
CA LYS A 197 46.97 -25.59 -17.90
C LYS A 197 46.59 -24.85 -19.20
N GLY A 198 45.57 -23.98 -19.17
CA GLY A 198 45.14 -23.21 -20.34
C GLY A 198 44.14 -23.92 -21.25
N GLU A 199 43.81 -25.19 -20.97
CA GLU A 199 42.76 -25.93 -21.66
C GLU A 199 41.44 -25.80 -20.88
N ILE A 200 40.36 -25.46 -21.60
CA ILE A 200 39.02 -25.30 -21.01
C ILE A 200 38.28 -26.63 -21.15
N THR A 201 38.14 -27.35 -20.04
CA THR A 201 37.38 -28.60 -19.99
C THR A 201 35.95 -28.30 -19.53
N LYS A 202 34.98 -28.67 -20.37
CA LYS A 202 33.55 -28.62 -20.05
C LYS A 202 33.08 -30.02 -19.65
N THR A 203 32.68 -30.19 -18.39
CA THR A 203 32.12 -31.46 -17.90
C THR A 203 30.63 -31.29 -17.69
N GLU A 204 29.81 -32.14 -18.30
CA GLU A 204 28.37 -32.18 -18.07
C GLU A 204 28.09 -32.84 -16.71
N LEU A 205 27.39 -32.12 -15.83
CA LEU A 205 26.96 -32.61 -14.53
C LEU A 205 25.45 -32.45 -14.39
N ILE A 206 24.82 -33.33 -13.62
CA ILE A 206 23.40 -33.15 -13.24
C ILE A 206 23.40 -32.64 -11.81
N LYS A 207 22.95 -31.41 -11.61
CA LYS A 207 22.80 -30.83 -10.28
C LYS A 207 21.41 -31.06 -9.76
N HIS A 208 21.34 -31.75 -8.63
CA HIS A 208 20.11 -32.01 -7.91
C HIS A 208 19.86 -30.89 -6.89
N TYR A 209 18.73 -30.20 -7.01
CA TYR A 209 18.26 -29.22 -6.04
C TYR A 209 17.23 -29.89 -5.10
N PRO A 210 17.48 -29.92 -3.78
CA PRO A 210 16.54 -30.49 -2.83
C PRO A 210 15.24 -29.68 -2.77
N PRO A 211 14.12 -30.31 -2.33
CA PRO A 211 12.86 -29.61 -2.12
C PRO A 211 13.01 -28.46 -1.12
N ASP A 212 12.44 -27.31 -1.45
CA ASP A 212 12.34 -26.17 -0.53
C ASP A 212 11.10 -26.30 0.37
N THR A 213 11.35 -26.47 1.67
CA THR A 213 10.30 -26.57 2.69
C THR A 213 9.38 -25.35 2.73
N ALA A 214 9.89 -24.14 2.46
CA ALA A 214 9.07 -22.94 2.45
C ALA A 214 8.09 -22.93 1.27
N ALA A 215 8.58 -23.27 0.07
CA ALA A 215 7.74 -23.41 -1.12
C ALA A 215 6.67 -24.50 -0.94
N ALA A 216 7.04 -25.65 -0.37
CA ALA A 216 6.09 -26.73 -0.07
C ALA A 216 5.02 -26.28 0.94
N PHE A 217 5.41 -25.56 2.00
CA PHE A 217 4.48 -25.07 3.01
C PHE A 217 3.50 -24.03 2.44
N ILE A 218 3.97 -23.11 1.59
CA ILE A 218 3.11 -22.14 0.89
C ILE A 218 2.09 -22.86 0.00
N LEU A 219 2.52 -23.88 -0.75
CA LEU A 219 1.63 -24.68 -1.59
C LEU A 219 0.55 -25.39 -0.76
N LEU A 220 0.95 -26.00 0.36
CA LEU A 220 0.04 -26.71 1.27
C LEU A 220 -0.94 -25.76 1.95
N LYS A 221 -0.52 -24.56 2.34
CA LYS A 221 -1.39 -23.49 2.85
C LYS A 221 -2.48 -23.10 1.85
N ASN A 222 -2.12 -23.01 0.56
CA ASN A 222 -3.05 -22.61 -0.49
C ASN A 222 -4.01 -23.74 -0.90
N ARG A 223 -3.55 -25.01 -0.92
CA ARG A 223 -4.36 -26.16 -1.37
C ARG A 223 -5.14 -26.86 -0.25
N HIS A 224 -4.61 -26.86 0.96
CA HIS A 224 -5.19 -27.50 2.14
C HIS A 224 -5.23 -26.52 3.32
N PRO A 225 -5.96 -25.40 3.19
CA PRO A 225 -6.02 -24.37 4.22
C PRO A 225 -6.52 -24.92 5.56
N ASP A 226 -7.45 -25.88 5.56
CA ASP A 226 -8.01 -26.46 6.79
C ASP A 226 -6.96 -27.11 7.70
N LYS A 227 -5.87 -27.63 7.12
CA LYS A 227 -4.82 -28.34 7.84
C LYS A 227 -3.56 -27.49 8.07
N TRP A 228 -3.26 -26.58 7.14
CA TRP A 228 -1.97 -25.89 7.08
C TRP A 228 -2.05 -24.38 7.28
N LYS A 229 -3.25 -23.79 7.27
CA LYS A 229 -3.42 -22.35 7.56
C LYS A 229 -3.09 -22.08 9.03
N ASP A 230 -2.42 -20.96 9.27
CA ASP A 230 -2.07 -20.57 10.64
C ASP A 230 -3.35 -20.26 11.43
N LYS A 231 -3.43 -20.79 12.65
CA LYS A 231 -4.52 -20.48 13.57
C LYS A 231 -4.28 -19.09 14.15
N ILE A 232 -5.22 -18.18 13.92
CA ILE A 232 -5.21 -16.85 14.52
C ILE A 232 -6.05 -16.93 15.79
N GLU A 233 -5.39 -17.01 16.95
CA GLU A 233 -6.07 -16.87 18.24
C GLU A 233 -6.29 -15.38 18.51
N LEU A 234 -7.54 -14.93 18.35
CA LEU A 234 -7.94 -13.59 18.77
C LEU A 234 -8.08 -13.59 20.28
N LYS A 235 -7.04 -13.11 20.97
CA LYS A 235 -7.17 -12.72 22.37
C LYS A 235 -7.94 -11.41 22.40
N GLU A 236 -9.25 -11.51 22.59
CA GLU A 236 -10.06 -10.36 22.93
C GLU A 236 -9.71 -9.96 24.37
N ASP A 237 -8.81 -9.00 24.51
CA ASP A 237 -8.59 -8.32 25.79
C ASP A 237 -9.84 -7.46 26.03
N ILE A 238 -10.89 -8.07 26.57
CA ILE A 238 -12.12 -7.38 26.95
C ILE A 238 -11.74 -6.42 28.08
N ASN A 239 -11.57 -5.15 27.72
CA ASN A 239 -11.35 -4.10 28.69
C ASN A 239 -12.67 -3.83 29.42
N LEU A 240 -12.81 -4.38 30.63
CA LEU A 240 -14.01 -4.20 31.46
C LEU A 240 -14.21 -2.76 31.97
N ASN A 241 -13.26 -1.85 31.73
CA ASN A 241 -13.34 -0.42 32.10
C ASN A 241 -14.15 0.44 31.10
N VAL A 242 -14.94 -0.17 30.22
CA VAL A 242 -15.86 0.54 29.31
C VAL A 242 -17.13 1.02 30.04
N PHE A 243 -17.43 0.48 31.22
CA PHE A 243 -18.51 0.97 32.06
C PHE A 243 -18.08 2.24 32.81
N PRO A 244 -18.88 3.32 32.77
CA PRO A 244 -18.68 4.46 33.67
C PRO A 244 -18.60 3.98 35.12
N PRO A 245 -17.82 4.65 35.99
CA PRO A 245 -17.84 4.37 37.42
C PRO A 245 -19.29 4.41 37.93
N LYS A 246 -19.62 3.58 38.91
CA LYS A 246 -21.00 3.36 39.38
C LYS A 246 -21.75 4.67 39.66
N GLU A 247 -21.06 5.66 40.21
CA GLU A 247 -21.59 6.99 40.52
C GLU A 247 -22.06 7.76 39.26
N GLU A 248 -21.31 7.68 38.16
CA GLU A 248 -21.71 8.29 36.88
C GLU A 248 -22.89 7.54 36.26
N LEU A 249 -22.94 6.22 36.43
CA LEU A 249 -24.06 5.40 35.95
C LEU A 249 -25.36 5.71 36.69
N ASP A 250 -25.30 5.84 38.01
CA ASP A 250 -26.44 6.21 38.86
C ASP A 250 -26.96 7.62 38.47
N ALA A 251 -26.05 8.57 38.23
CA ALA A 251 -26.43 9.91 37.78
C ALA A 251 -27.10 9.93 36.39
N ILE A 252 -26.65 9.07 35.46
CA ILE A 252 -27.30 8.91 34.15
C ILE A 252 -28.72 8.34 34.33
N TYR A 253 -28.89 7.37 35.23
CA TYR A 253 -30.18 6.75 35.52
C TYR A 253 -31.17 7.75 36.13
N ASP A 254 -30.74 8.52 37.13
CA ASP A 254 -31.56 9.54 37.78
C ASP A 254 -32.02 10.60 36.78
N ARG A 255 -31.11 11.06 35.91
CA ARG A 255 -31.44 12.00 34.84
C ARG A 255 -32.48 11.42 33.88
N ALA A 256 -32.34 10.17 33.48
CA ALA A 256 -33.30 9.50 32.61
C ALA A 256 -34.68 9.36 33.27
N LEU A 257 -34.71 9.09 34.58
CA LEU A 257 -35.95 9.00 35.36
C LEU A 257 -36.66 10.36 35.45
N GLU A 258 -35.91 11.44 35.69
CA GLU A 258 -36.47 12.80 35.70
C GLU A 258 -37.02 13.23 34.33
N GLU A 259 -36.29 12.93 33.25
CA GLU A 259 -36.74 13.22 31.89
C GLU A 259 -38.03 12.45 31.56
N ALA A 260 -38.14 11.19 32.00
CA ALA A 260 -39.36 10.39 31.87
C ALA A 260 -40.53 10.97 32.67
N ARG A 261 -40.29 11.41 33.92
CA ARG A 261 -41.31 12.07 34.76
C ARG A 261 -41.82 13.36 34.13
N LYS A 262 -40.91 14.24 33.69
CA LYS A 262 -41.26 15.49 32.97
C LYS A 262 -42.04 15.20 31.70
N ARG A 263 -41.66 14.16 30.95
CA ARG A 263 -42.39 13.73 29.74
C ARG A 263 -43.81 13.25 30.08
N ASN A 264 -43.96 12.47 31.15
CA ASN A 264 -45.28 12.01 31.61
C ASN A 264 -46.16 13.16 32.07
N GLU A 265 -45.63 14.10 32.85
CA GLU A 265 -46.36 15.32 33.26
C GLU A 265 -46.79 16.16 32.05
N MET A 266 -45.90 16.35 31.08
CA MET A 266 -46.23 17.05 29.83
C MET A 266 -47.34 16.33 29.05
N LEU A 267 -47.32 14.99 29.02
CA LEU A 267 -48.35 14.18 28.39
C LEU A 267 -49.67 14.29 29.17
N ILE A 268 -49.64 14.23 30.50
CA ILE A 268 -50.82 14.39 31.38
C ILE A 268 -51.44 15.77 31.18
N GLY A 269 -50.66 16.85 31.28
CA GLY A 269 -51.17 18.20 31.07
C GLY A 269 -51.64 18.47 29.63
N ARG A 270 -51.03 17.83 28.62
CA ARG A 270 -51.55 17.85 27.24
C ARG A 270 -52.88 17.09 27.14
N ARG A 271 -53.01 15.98 27.87
CA ARG A 271 -54.19 15.12 27.86
C ARG A 271 -55.38 15.75 28.57
N GLU A 272 -55.15 16.40 29.71
CA GLU A 272 -56.15 17.21 30.44
C GLU A 272 -56.69 18.35 29.56
N ARG A 273 -55.81 19.04 28.81
CA ARG A 273 -56.24 20.09 27.86
C ARG A 273 -57.11 19.57 26.71
N ILE A 274 -57.02 18.28 26.38
CA ILE A 274 -57.83 17.62 25.35
C ILE A 274 -59.12 17.00 25.96
N GLY A 275 -59.29 17.08 27.28
CA GLY A 275 -60.48 16.58 27.99
C GLY A 275 -60.51 15.06 28.17
N ILE A 276 -59.39 14.36 27.96
CA ILE A 276 -59.28 12.91 28.14
C ILE A 276 -58.75 12.64 29.55
N VAL A 277 -59.61 12.75 30.55
CA VAL A 277 -59.27 12.33 31.92
C VAL A 277 -59.41 10.81 31.96
N ILE A 278 -58.30 10.10 32.19
CA ILE A 278 -58.34 8.68 32.56
C ILE A 278 -58.34 8.70 34.08
N ASP A 279 -59.45 8.30 34.71
CA ASP A 279 -59.49 8.02 36.14
C ASP A 279 -58.41 6.97 36.43
N HIS A 280 -57.43 7.35 37.23
CA HIS A 280 -56.35 6.45 37.59
C HIS A 280 -56.95 5.43 38.56
N ASP A 281 -57.33 4.26 38.04
CA ASP A 281 -57.67 3.11 38.88
C ASP A 281 -56.45 2.90 39.81
N SER A 282 -56.68 3.08 41.10
CA SER A 282 -55.66 2.97 42.12
C SER A 282 -55.27 1.51 42.21
N GLY A 283 -54.20 1.14 41.51
CA GLY A 283 -53.50 -0.12 41.69
C GLY A 283 -52.79 -0.20 43.05
N LEU A 284 -53.54 0.06 44.13
CA LEU A 284 -53.27 -0.50 45.44
C LEU A 284 -53.67 -1.98 45.34
N ILE A 285 -52.68 -2.82 45.14
CA ILE A 285 -52.77 -4.23 45.50
C ILE A 285 -52.54 -4.23 47.01
N ASP A 286 -53.59 -4.46 47.79
CA ASP A 286 -53.46 -4.83 49.20
C ASP A 286 -52.79 -6.22 49.25
N ASP A 287 -51.66 -6.28 49.98
CA ASP A 287 -50.84 -7.44 50.43
C ASP A 287 -50.62 -8.64 49.48
#